data_AF-A0A6A3P3C0-F1
#
_entry.id   AF-A0A6A3P3C0-F1
#
_cell.length_a   1.000
_cell.length_b   1.000
_cell.length_c   1.000
_cell.angle_alpha   90.00
_cell.angle_beta   90.00
_cell.angle_gamma   90.00
#
_symmetry.space_group_name_H-M   'P 1'
#
loop_
_entity.id
_entity.type
_entity.pdbx_description
1 polymer ?
#
loop_
_entity_poly.entity_id
_entity_poly.type
_entity_poly.pdbx_seq_one_letter_code
_entity_poly.pdbx_strand_id
1 'polypeptide(L)'
;MTTTTDDVIADANSAMVKYNHRLTRGVPRHHKSAYLLRRWRRAHQYGADLEAAIIRAHLAHVLGDEGERPLMAPFNATMHWHVHLEAH
;
A
#
# COMPACT_ATOMS: atom_id res chain seq x y z
N MET A 1 8.86 34.85 -1.33
CA MET A 1 9.24 33.45 -1.67
C MET A 1 8.15 32.89 -2.57
N THR A 2 8.45 32.65 -3.85
CA THR A 2 7.52 31.97 -4.76
C THR A 2 7.75 30.47 -4.64
N THR A 3 6.82 29.76 -3.99
CA THR A 3 6.84 28.30 -3.92
C THR A 3 6.63 27.75 -5.32
N THR A 4 7.60 27.00 -5.83
CA THR A 4 7.54 26.43 -7.18
C THR A 4 6.66 25.17 -7.13
N THR A 5 6.03 24.80 -8.25
CA THR A 5 5.27 23.54 -8.36
C THR A 5 6.08 22.33 -7.88
N ASP A 6 7.38 22.31 -8.16
CA ASP A 6 8.29 21.25 -7.73
C ASP A 6 8.44 21.16 -6.20
N ASP A 7 8.44 22.30 -5.51
CA ASP A 7 8.50 22.35 -4.03
C ASP A 7 7.24 21.73 -3.41
N VAL A 8 6.08 22.00 -4.02
CA VAL A 8 4.78 21.44 -3.58
C VAL A 8 4.74 19.93 -3.81
N ILE A 9 5.24 19.44 -4.94
CA ILE A 9 5.31 18.00 -5.25
C ILE A 9 6.25 17.29 -4.27
N ALA A 10 7.42 17.86 -3.99
CA ALA A 10 8.37 17.30 -3.04
C ALA A 10 7.78 17.19 -1.62
N ASP A 11 7.07 18.22 -1.17
CA ASP A 11 6.43 18.20 0.15
C ASP A 11 5.29 17.17 0.22
N ALA A 12 4.46 17.09 -0.82
CA ALA A 12 3.40 16.08 -0.92
C ALA A 12 3.97 14.65 -0.88
N ASN A 13 5.06 14.38 -1.61
CA ASN A 13 5.75 13.09 -1.57
C ASN A 13 6.31 12.78 -0.18
N SER A 14 6.91 13.77 0.49
CA SER A 14 7.42 13.65 1.86
C SER A 14 6.29 13.32 2.85
N ALA A 15 5.14 13.99 2.73
CA ALA A 15 3.97 13.74 3.55
C ALA A 15 3.39 12.33 3.33
N MET A 16 3.27 11.88 2.08
CA MET A 16 2.86 10.52 1.72
C MET A 16 3.77 9.46 2.35
N VAL A 17 5.09 9.62 2.24
CA VAL A 17 6.06 8.67 2.82
C VAL A 17 5.92 8.63 4.35
N LYS A 18 5.82 9.80 5.00
CA LYS A 18 5.63 9.90 6.46
C LYS A 18 4.34 9.22 6.90
N TYR A 19 3.25 9.41 6.15
CA TYR A 19 1.96 8.79 6.44
C TYR A 19 2.04 7.25 6.37
N ASN A 20 2.58 6.70 5.27
CA ASN A 20 2.73 5.25 5.11
C ASN A 20 3.71 4.63 6.12
N HIS A 21 4.74 5.38 6.52
CA HIS A 21 5.63 4.96 7.61
C HIS A 21 4.88 4.84 8.95
N ARG A 22 3.96 5.77 9.24
CA ARG A 22 3.10 5.68 10.43
C ARG A 22 2.15 4.47 10.36
N LEU A 23 1.55 4.22 9.21
CA LEU A 23 0.66 3.06 9.01
C LEU A 23 1.38 1.72 9.18
N THR A 24 2.64 1.65 8.80
CA THR A 24 3.47 0.43 8.87
C THR A 24 4.33 0.35 10.12
N ARG A 25 4.11 1.22 11.11
CA ARG A 25 4.83 1.20 12.39
C ARG A 25 4.51 -0.12 13.11
N GLY A 26 5.55 -0.88 13.45
CA GLY A 26 5.41 -2.21 14.06
C GLY A 26 5.22 -3.36 13.06
N VAL A 27 5.10 -3.08 11.75
CA VAL A 27 5.09 -4.11 10.71
C VAL A 27 6.53 -4.48 10.34
N PRO A 28 6.92 -5.76 10.35
CA PRO A 28 8.24 -6.20 9.91
C PRO A 28 8.54 -5.72 8.49
N ARG A 29 9.80 -5.34 8.23
CA ARG A 29 10.21 -4.68 6.97
C ARG A 29 9.76 -5.45 5.72
N HIS A 30 9.92 -6.77 5.71
CA HIS A 30 9.55 -7.64 4.59
C HIS A 30 8.02 -7.80 4.40
N HIS A 31 7.20 -7.41 5.39
CA HIS A 31 5.74 -7.46 5.32
C HIS A 31 5.08 -6.11 5.01
N LYS A 32 5.85 -5.00 4.96
CA LYS A 32 5.28 -3.65 4.83
C LYS A 32 4.47 -3.47 3.53
N SER A 33 4.99 -3.90 2.39
CA SER A 33 4.29 -3.78 1.10
C SER A 33 3.01 -4.62 1.07
N ALA A 34 3.04 -5.84 1.60
CA ALA A 34 1.86 -6.71 1.70
C ALA A 34 0.79 -6.12 2.64
N TYR A 35 1.21 -5.55 3.77
CA TYR A 35 0.32 -4.84 4.69
C TYR A 35 -0.37 -3.66 4.01
N LEU A 36 0.39 -2.83 3.29
CA LEU A 36 -0.13 -1.68 2.56
C LEU A 36 -1.10 -2.11 1.46
N LEU A 37 -0.81 -3.17 0.69
CA LEU A 37 -1.71 -3.72 -0.32
C LEU A 37 -3.05 -4.17 0.29
N ARG A 38 -3.02 -4.88 1.42
CA ARG A 38 -4.24 -5.31 2.12
C ARG A 38 -5.04 -4.10 2.62
N ARG A 39 -4.36 -3.09 3.16
CA ARG A 39 -4.97 -1.87 3.68
C ARG A 39 -5.57 -1.01 2.57
N TRP A 40 -4.90 -0.92 1.41
CA TRP A 40 -5.41 -0.27 0.21
C TRP A 40 -6.74 -0.90 -0.27
N ARG A 41 -6.80 -2.23 -0.37
CA ARG A 41 -8.05 -2.93 -0.74
C ARG A 41 -9.19 -2.62 0.22
N ARG A 42 -8.88 -2.59 1.53
CA ARG A 42 -9.87 -2.25 2.56
C ARG A 42 -10.33 -0.79 2.46
N ALA A 43 -9.41 0.15 2.23
CA ALA A 43 -9.74 1.56 2.01
C ALA A 43 -10.67 1.73 0.80
N HIS A 44 -10.40 1.03 -0.30
CA HIS A 44 -11.25 1.02 -1.49
C HIS A 44 -12.64 0.42 -1.24
N GLN A 45 -12.75 -0.61 -0.41
CA GLN A 45 -14.04 -1.22 -0.04
C GLN A 45 -14.92 -0.30 0.83
N TYR A 46 -14.30 0.53 1.67
CA TYR A 46 -15.01 1.45 2.57
C TYR A 46 -15.14 2.89 2.00
N GLY A 47 -14.75 3.14 0.76
CA GLY A 47 -14.81 4.47 0.14
C GLY A 47 -13.85 5.49 0.77
N ALA A 48 -12.75 5.03 1.37
CA ALA A 48 -11.70 5.89 1.92
C ALA A 48 -10.71 6.29 0.82
N ASP A 49 -11.18 7.08 -0.14
CA ASP A 49 -10.48 7.37 -1.40
C ASP A 49 -9.12 8.05 -1.20
N LEU A 50 -9.02 8.97 -0.22
CA LEU A 50 -7.77 9.66 0.09
C LEU A 50 -6.70 8.68 0.62
N GLU A 51 -7.07 7.78 1.54
CA GLU A 51 -6.14 6.78 2.06
C GLU A 51 -5.75 5.79 0.96
N ALA A 52 -6.71 5.38 0.13
CA ALA A 52 -6.44 4.52 -1.02
C ALA A 52 -5.46 5.17 -2.01
N ALA A 53 -5.62 6.46 -2.32
CA ALA A 53 -4.74 7.19 -3.21
C ALA A 53 -3.31 7.32 -2.65
N ILE A 54 -3.17 7.69 -1.37
CA ILE A 54 -1.88 7.83 -0.70
C ILE A 54 -1.11 6.50 -0.63
N ILE A 55 -1.81 5.40 -0.32
CA ILE A 55 -1.17 4.08 -0.26
C ILE A 55 -0.77 3.63 -1.68
N ARG A 56 -1.63 3.84 -2.68
CA ARG A 56 -1.35 3.47 -4.07
C ARG A 56 -0.14 4.23 -4.62
N ALA A 57 -0.06 5.54 -4.38
CA ALA A 57 1.06 6.37 -4.81
C ALA A 57 2.39 5.91 -4.19
N HIS A 58 2.37 5.52 -2.91
CA HIS A 58 3.57 4.99 -2.26
C HIS A 58 3.96 3.60 -2.76
N LEU A 59 3.00 2.73 -3.04
CA LEU A 59 3.28 1.43 -3.65
C LEU A 59 3.91 1.59 -5.04
N ALA A 60 3.40 2.51 -5.87
CA ALA A 60 4.02 2.82 -7.17
C ALA A 60 5.44 3.39 -7.01
N HIS A 61 5.66 4.25 -6.01
CA HIS A 61 6.98 4.81 -5.71
C HIS A 61 8.00 3.75 -5.23
N VAL A 62 7.58 2.80 -4.39
CA VAL A 62 8.48 1.79 -3.78
C VAL A 62 8.71 0.60 -4.70
N LEU A 63 7.71 0.18 -5.45
CA LEU A 63 7.80 -0.96 -6.37
C LEU A 63 8.40 -0.55 -7.73
N GLY A 64 8.51 0.76 -7.99
CA GLY A 64 8.94 1.30 -9.27
C GLY A 64 7.86 1.13 -10.34
N ASP A 65 7.87 2.01 -11.33
CA ASP A 65 7.12 1.85 -12.58
C ASP A 65 7.83 0.81 -13.47
N GLU A 66 8.16 -0.36 -12.89
CA GLU A 66 8.64 -1.50 -13.68
C GLU A 66 7.42 -2.07 -14.40
N GLY A 67 7.15 -1.50 -15.58
CA GLY A 67 6.02 -1.83 -16.45
C GLY A 67 5.80 -3.31 -16.77
N GLU A 68 6.66 -4.24 -16.35
CA GLU A 68 6.49 -5.68 -16.61
C GLU A 68 7.11 -6.59 -15.54
N ARG A 69 7.19 -6.18 -14.26
CA ARG A 69 7.46 -7.18 -13.21
C ARG A 69 6.17 -7.61 -12.57
N PRO A 70 5.66 -8.83 -12.85
CA PRO A 70 4.57 -9.37 -12.06
C PRO A 70 5.01 -9.29 -10.61
N LEU A 71 4.19 -8.66 -9.76
CA LEU A 71 4.26 -8.82 -8.32
C LEU A 71 4.32 -10.33 -8.05
N MET A 72 5.53 -10.88 -7.90
CA MET A 72 5.71 -12.22 -7.38
C MET A 72 5.23 -12.14 -5.95
N ALA A 73 3.94 -12.39 -5.76
CA ALA A 73 3.37 -12.61 -4.46
C ALA A 73 4.05 -13.87 -3.89
N PRO A 74 4.91 -13.77 -2.86
CA PRO A 74 5.26 -14.94 -2.10
C PRO A 74 4.28 -14.96 -0.93
N PHE A 75 3.01 -15.20 -1.23
CA PHE A 75 2.01 -15.51 -0.21
C PHE A 75 1.17 -16.71 -0.64
N ASN A 76 1.84 -17.71 -1.24
CA ASN A 76 1.66 -19.06 -0.74
C ASN A 76 2.36 -19.16 0.62
N ALA A 77 1.83 -18.46 1.63
CA ALA A 77 1.88 -18.97 2.98
C ALA A 77 0.57 -19.74 3.12
N THR A 78 0.67 -21.04 2.85
CA THR A 78 -0.25 -22.10 3.26
C THR A 78 -0.68 -21.90 4.72
N MET A 79 -1.66 -21.03 4.96
CA MET A 79 -2.58 -21.21 6.06
C MET A 79 -3.78 -21.93 5.49
N HIS A 80 -3.75 -23.25 5.66
CA HIS A 80 -4.91 -24.10 5.71
C HIS A 80 -5.95 -23.46 6.65
N TRP A 81 -6.88 -22.68 6.11
CA TRP A 81 -8.18 -22.49 6.73
C TRP A 81 -9.16 -23.25 5.87
N HIS A 82 -9.34 -24.52 6.21
CA HIS A 82 -10.53 -25.27 5.86
C HIS A 82 -11.72 -24.50 6.40
N VAL A 83 -12.35 -23.68 5.56
CA VAL A 83 -13.71 -23.24 5.80
C VAL A 83 -14.58 -24.22 5.04
N HIS A 84 -15.03 -25.26 5.76
CA HIS A 84 -16.17 -26.05 5.36
C HIS A 84 -17.36 -25.09 5.22
N LEU A 85 -17.72 -24.77 3.98
CA LEU A 85 -19.07 -24.34 3.66
C LEU A 85 -19.88 -25.62 3.46
N GLU A 86 -20.41 -26.15 4.56
CA GLU A 86 -21.58 -27.02 4.48
C GLU A 86 -22.74 -26.17 3.98
N ALA A 87 -23.17 -26.44 2.74
CA ALA A 87 -24.44 -25.95 2.23
C ALA A 87 -25.53 -26.92 2.71
N HIS A 88 -26.54 -26.35 3.36
CA HIS A 88 -27.80 -26.98 3.75
C HIS A 88 -28.52 -27.68 2.59
#